data_AF-A0AAX0Z3M2-F1
#
_entry.id   AF-A0AAX0Z3M2-F1
#
_cell.length_a   1.000
_cell.length_b   1.000
_cell.length_c   1.000
_cell.angle_alpha   90.00
_cell.angle_beta   90.00
_cell.angle_gamma   90.00
#
_symmetry.space_group_name_H-M   'P 1'
#
loop_
_entity.id
_entity.type
_entity.pdbx_description
1 polymer ?
#
loop_
_entity_poly.entity_id
_entity_poly.type
_entity_poly.pdbx_seq_one_letter_code
_entity_poly.pdbx_strand_id
1 'polypeptide(L)'
;MCSNDIDIFQHFINEYYPALRHDEWLVDREVLRISSKLNPLIKDKLPKDIESFVCVLFIQKNSNKQNPIVIYLLLDHQECVPYAIEMLQEDVVYH
;
A
#
# COMPACT_ATOMS: atom_id res chain seq x y z
N MET A 1 14.70 -13.71 6.84
CA MET A 1 13.25 -13.46 6.74
C MET A 1 13.07 -12.00 7.03
N CYS A 2 12.72 -11.22 6.03
CA CYS A 2 12.33 -9.84 6.25
C CYS A 2 10.98 -9.67 5.58
N SER A 3 9.94 -9.64 6.41
CA SER A 3 8.70 -8.94 6.15
C SER A 3 8.06 -8.78 7.51
N ASN A 4 7.98 -7.54 7.98
CA ASN A 4 7.15 -7.16 9.12
C ASN A 4 6.01 -6.24 8.66
N ASP A 5 5.52 -6.50 7.45
CA ASP A 5 4.50 -5.73 6.74
C ASP A 5 3.22 -5.57 7.56
N ILE A 6 2.80 -6.63 8.25
CA ILE A 6 1.65 -6.56 9.18
C ILE A 6 1.92 -5.59 10.34
N ASP A 7 3.10 -5.61 10.97
CA ASP A 7 3.39 -4.69 12.08
C ASP A 7 3.54 -3.25 11.58
N ILE A 8 4.14 -3.03 10.41
CA ILE A 8 4.24 -1.70 9.78
C ILE A 8 2.83 -1.16 9.50
N PHE A 9 1.98 -1.99 8.92
CA PHE A 9 0.58 -1.65 8.66
C PHE A 9 -0.18 -1.36 9.95
N GLN A 10 -0.05 -2.22 10.97
CA GLN A 10 -0.71 -2.02 12.26
C GLN A 10 -0.22 -0.75 12.93
N HIS A 11 1.07 -0.45 12.90
CA HIS A 11 1.64 0.79 13.43
C HIS A 11 1.03 2.00 12.71
N PHE A 12 1.01 1.99 11.39
CA PHE A 12 0.43 3.04 10.56
C PHE A 12 -1.06 3.27 10.84
N ILE A 13 -1.88 2.21 10.87
CA ILE A 13 -3.30 2.31 11.21
C ILE A 13 -3.49 2.83 12.64
N ASN A 14 -2.70 2.34 13.60
CA ASN A 14 -2.87 2.69 14.99
C ASN A 14 -2.50 4.15 15.28
N GLU A 15 -1.49 4.68 14.59
CA GLU A 15 -1.00 6.04 14.75
C GLU A 15 -1.86 7.04 13.99
N TYR A 16 -2.15 6.79 12.71
CA TYR A 16 -2.76 7.79 11.83
C TYR A 16 -4.27 7.58 11.60
N TYR A 17 -4.76 6.34 11.69
CA TYR A 17 -6.16 6.00 11.38
C TYR A 17 -6.79 5.09 12.46
N PRO A 18 -6.79 5.49 13.74
CA PRO A 18 -7.22 4.61 14.83
C PRO A 18 -8.67 4.12 14.71
N ALA A 19 -9.52 4.86 13.98
CA ALA A 19 -10.89 4.46 13.69
C ALA A 19 -11.00 3.18 12.83
N LEU A 20 -9.96 2.82 12.07
CA LEU A 20 -9.94 1.66 11.17
C LEU A 20 -9.25 0.43 11.77
N ARG A 21 -8.74 0.53 13.02
CA ARG A 21 -7.98 -0.53 13.70
C ARG A 21 -8.71 -1.87 13.79
N HIS A 22 -10.03 -1.83 13.90
CA HIS A 22 -10.86 -3.00 14.12
C HIS A 22 -11.50 -3.54 12.84
N ASP A 23 -11.17 -2.96 11.69
CA ASP A 23 -11.68 -3.42 10.41
C ASP A 23 -11.00 -4.71 9.98
N GLU A 24 -11.72 -5.50 9.19
CA GLU A 24 -11.13 -6.65 8.50
C GLU A 24 -10.42 -6.19 7.23
N TRP A 25 -9.21 -6.68 7.03
CA TRP A 25 -8.36 -6.35 5.89
C TRP A 25 -7.98 -7.61 5.12
N LEU A 26 -8.12 -7.53 3.79
CA LEU A 26 -7.51 -8.48 2.86
C LEU A 26 -6.11 -7.98 2.53
N VAL A 27 -5.17 -8.92 2.34
CA VAL A 27 -3.80 -8.61 1.97
C VAL A 27 -3.51 -9.25 0.61
N ASP A 28 -3.01 -8.46 -0.32
CA ASP A 28 -2.50 -8.92 -1.60
C ASP A 28 -1.08 -8.39 -1.82
N ARG A 29 -0.30 -9.06 -2.67
CA ARG A 29 1.10 -8.75 -2.88
C ARG A 29 1.52 -8.96 -4.33
N GLU A 30 2.20 -7.97 -4.87
CA GLU A 30 2.73 -8.03 -6.22
C GLU A 30 4.13 -7.42 -6.33
N VAL A 31 4.98 -8.02 -7.16
CA VAL A 31 6.27 -7.43 -7.56
C VAL A 31 6.03 -6.56 -8.79
N LEU A 32 6.17 -5.24 -8.62
CA LEU A 32 5.94 -4.27 -9.68
C LEU A 32 7.26 -3.77 -10.26
N ARG A 33 7.24 -3.40 -11.54
CA ARG A 33 8.37 -2.76 -12.24
C ARG A 33 8.11 -1.27 -12.43
N ILE A 34 9.15 -0.47 -12.31
CA ILE A 34 9.09 0.94 -12.70
C ILE A 34 8.79 1.02 -14.20
N SER A 35 7.68 1.65 -14.54
CA SER A 35 7.26 1.85 -15.92
C SER A 35 6.46 3.14 -16.07
N SER A 36 6.16 3.54 -17.30
CA SER A 36 5.28 4.69 -17.58
C SER A 36 3.81 4.43 -17.22
N LYS A 37 3.42 3.17 -16.99
CA LYS A 37 2.04 2.79 -16.63
C LYS A 37 1.80 2.79 -15.12
N LEU A 38 2.85 2.87 -14.32
CA LEU A 38 2.73 2.93 -12.87
C LEU A 38 2.03 4.23 -12.46
N ASN A 39 1.12 4.17 -11.48
CA ASN A 39 0.45 5.35 -10.95
C ASN A 39 1.51 6.41 -10.57
N PRO A 40 1.42 7.65 -11.12
CA PRO A 40 2.40 8.70 -10.83
C PRO A 40 2.58 8.98 -9.33
N LEU A 41 1.50 8.91 -8.54
CA LEU A 41 1.56 9.10 -7.09
C LEU A 41 2.42 8.04 -6.40
N ILE A 42 2.31 6.78 -6.83
CA ILE A 42 3.16 5.69 -6.33
C ILE A 42 4.60 5.90 -6.82
N LYS A 43 4.78 6.27 -8.08
CA LYS A 43 6.10 6.47 -8.68
C LYS A 43 6.91 7.57 -7.98
N ASP A 44 6.26 8.66 -7.58
CA ASP A 44 6.91 9.79 -6.89
C ASP A 44 7.37 9.44 -5.45
N LYS A 45 6.85 8.35 -4.88
CA LYS A 45 7.23 7.85 -3.54
C LYS A 45 8.39 6.86 -3.58
N LEU A 46 8.81 6.43 -4.77
CA LEU A 46 9.88 5.45 -4.95
C LEU A 46 11.24 6.14 -5.13
N PRO A 47 12.35 5.52 -4.68
CA PRO A 47 13.69 5.99 -4.98
C PRO A 47 13.96 6.07 -6.50
N LYS A 48 14.81 7.00 -6.94
CA LYS A 48 15.01 7.30 -8.38
C LYS A 48 15.73 6.20 -9.18
N ASP A 49 16.40 5.27 -8.50
CA ASP A 49 17.34 4.31 -9.12
C ASP A 49 16.92 2.83 -8.93
N ILE A 50 15.63 2.57 -8.68
CA ILE A 50 15.12 1.19 -8.55
C ILE A 50 14.47 0.75 -9.86
N GLU A 51 14.57 -0.54 -10.18
CA GLU A 51 13.90 -1.14 -11.36
C GLU A 51 12.58 -1.82 -11.00
N SER A 52 12.49 -2.36 -9.78
CA SER A 52 11.33 -3.07 -9.25
C SER A 52 11.23 -2.92 -7.74
N PHE A 53 10.03 -3.15 -7.24
CA PHE A 53 9.67 -3.05 -5.82
C PHE A 53 8.54 -4.03 -5.51
N VAL A 54 8.37 -4.36 -4.24
CA VAL A 54 7.22 -5.14 -3.77
C VAL A 54 6.13 -4.18 -3.32
N CYS A 55 4.92 -4.37 -3.80
CA CYS A 55 3.74 -3.65 -3.36
C CYS A 55 2.85 -4.60 -2.56
N VAL A 56 2.64 -4.29 -1.28
CA VAL A 56 1.66 -4.98 -0.43
C VAL A 56 0.42 -4.11 -0.32
N LEU A 57 -0.73 -4.67 -0.69
CA LEU A 57 -2.03 -4.02 -0.69
C LEU A 57 -2.84 -4.50 0.51
N PHE A 58 -3.32 -3.57 1.32
CA PHE A 58 -4.27 -3.82 2.38
C PHE A 58 -5.63 -3.26 1.96
N ILE A 59 -6.61 -4.14 1.74
CA ILE A 59 -7.92 -3.80 1.21
C ILE A 59 -8.97 -4.02 2.29
N GLN A 60 -9.70 -2.98 2.65
CA GLN A 60 -10.75 -3.05 3.67
C GLN A 60 -11.91 -3.92 3.18
N LYS A 61 -12.24 -4.97 3.94
CA LYS A 61 -13.17 -6.03 3.53
C LYS A 61 -14.65 -5.67 3.72
N ASN A 62 -14.96 -4.71 4.60
CA ASN A 62 -16.32 -4.34 5.02
C ASN A 62 -16.63 -2.85 4.83
N SER A 63 -16.22 -2.27 3.71
CA SER A 63 -16.74 -0.95 3.35
C SER A 63 -18.17 -1.11 2.84
N ASN A 64 -19.18 -0.77 3.64
CA ASN A 64 -20.54 -0.48 3.13
C ASN A 64 -20.54 0.71 2.13
N LYS A 65 -19.36 1.30 1.85
CA LYS A 65 -19.16 2.37 0.89
C LYS A 65 -18.83 1.74 -0.46
N GLN A 66 -19.24 2.43 -1.52
CA GLN A 66 -19.01 2.01 -2.90
C GLN A 66 -17.52 1.81 -3.23
N ASN A 67 -16.61 2.43 -2.47
CA ASN A 67 -15.16 2.30 -2.63
C ASN A 67 -14.53 1.75 -1.33
N PRO A 68 -13.85 0.58 -1.37
CA PRO A 68 -13.07 0.10 -0.24
C PRO A 68 -11.83 0.96 -0.02
N ILE A 69 -11.41 1.11 1.23
CA ILE A 69 -10.13 1.76 1.54
C ILE A 69 -9.00 0.81 1.13
N VAL A 70 -8.02 1.34 0.39
CA VAL A 70 -6.81 0.61 0.00
C VAL A 70 -5.59 1.33 0.55
N ILE A 71 -4.72 0.57 1.21
CA ILE A 71 -3.43 1.05 1.72
C ILE A 71 -2.31 0.28 1.03
N TYR A 72 -1.33 1.02 0.54
CA TYR A 72 -0.20 0.51 -0.21
C TYR A 72 1.02 0.59 0.68
N LEU A 73 1.72 -0.52 0.86
CA LEU A 73 3.05 -0.57 1.45
C LEU A 73 4.05 -0.94 0.36
N LEU A 74 4.94 0.00 0.06
CA LEU A 74 5.99 -0.13 -0.94
C LEU A 74 7.27 -0.57 -0.25
N LEU A 75 7.82 -1.71 -0.65
CA LEU A 75 9.03 -2.29 -0.11
C LEU A 75 10.09 -2.46 -1.20
N ASP A 76 11.35 -2.56 -0.80
CA ASP A 76 12.40 -3.04 -1.69
C ASP A 76 12.13 -4.47 -2.18
N HIS A 77 12.85 -4.89 -3.22
CA HIS A 77 12.71 -6.23 -3.79
C HIS A 77 13.02 -7.36 -2.78
N GLN A 78 13.76 -7.07 -1.71
CA GLN A 78 14.06 -8.04 -0.64
C GLN A 78 13.07 -7.96 0.53
N GLU A 79 12.07 -7.08 0.49
CA GLU A 79 11.04 -6.89 1.51
C GLU A 79 11.60 -6.52 2.90
N CYS A 80 12.81 -5.97 2.92
CA CYS A 80 13.54 -5.55 4.11
C CYS A 80 13.32 -4.08 4.45
N VAL A 81 13.13 -3.24 3.44
CA VAL A 81 13.14 -1.80 3.58
C VAL A 81 11.83 -1.23 3.06
N PRO A 82 11.00 -0.61 3.91
CA PRO A 82 9.85 0.14 3.45
C PRO A 82 10.30 1.44 2.77
N TYR A 83 9.86 1.64 1.53
CA TYR A 83 9.98 2.90 0.81
C TYR A 83 8.88 3.87 1.22
N ALA A 84 7.63 3.41 1.31
CA ALA A 84 6.50 4.22 1.71
C ALA A 84 5.32 3.35 2.19
N ILE A 85 4.45 3.92 3.03
CA ILE A 85 3.11 3.39 3.31
C ILE A 85 2.10 4.52 3.16
N GLU A 86 1.02 4.31 2.41
CA GLU A 86 0.05 5.35 2.12
C GLU A 86 -1.34 4.81 1.82
N MET A 87 -2.35 5.51 2.31
CA MET A 87 -3.75 5.28 1.94
C MET A 87 -4.06 6.11 0.70
N LEU A 88 -4.31 5.47 -0.43
CA LEU A 88 -4.87 6.18 -1.59
C LEU A 88 -6.39 6.07 -1.54
N GLN A 89 -7.05 7.21 -1.39
CA GLN A 89 -8.46 7.30 -1.71
C GLN A 89 -8.55 7.53 -3.23
N GLU A 90 -8.81 6.47 -3.98
CA GLU A 90 -9.19 6.65 -5.38
C GLU A 90 -10.55 7.35 -5.40
N ASP A 91 -10.56 8.65 -5.71
CA ASP A 91 -11.70 9.23 -6.40
C ASP A 91 -11.73 8.53 -7.77
N VAL A 92 -12.47 7.43 -7.84
CA VAL A 92 -12.63 6.67 -9.08
C VAL A 92 -13.38 7.56 -10.08
N VAL A 93 -12.63 8.35 -10.86
CA VAL A 93 -13.15 8.95 -12.08
C VAL A 93 -13.12 7.86 -13.13
N TYR A 94 -14.22 7.11 -13.24
CA TYR A 94 -14.50 6.38 -14.47
C TYR A 94 -14.57 7.40 -15.62
N HIS A 95 -13.71 7.23 -16.63
CA HIS A 95 -13.86 7.86 -17.94
C HIS A 95 -14.52 6.87 -18.90
#